data_AF-A0A2N9DWV0-F1
#
_entry.id   AF-A0A2N9DWV0-F1
#
_cell.length_a   1.000
_cell.length_b   1.000
_cell.length_c   1.000
_cell.angle_alpha   90.00
_cell.angle_beta   90.00
_cell.angle_gamma   90.00
#
_symmetry.space_group_name_H-M   'P 1'
#
loop_
_entity.id
_entity.type
_entity.pdbx_description
1 polymer ?
#
loop_
_entity_poly.entity_id
_entity_poly.type
_entity_poly.pdbx_seq_one_letter_code
_entity_poly.pdbx_strand_id
1 'polypeptide(L)'
;MKEIFNDTENIEIARHEYSKYNVGDPMTIKNGTVRIGFIADIINDPKTGLQAYVITPNSPNAANFDPDKVQHVTVMYRGSTGVNHLAGTDELGHDARQDWFQNDVPITGKVKAPITNMSERVHNQLANSLGGNADQATPQLKAGGRALSREMGIYRNAQFDVYGHSLGAAVGAYALGAISEEKGQRIRQAFLYEGPNVYGLMNDAQRARVAKLKQSIFNYIDSKDPVALGYDDPAVGTVIEVDSKKTGDVTKQHMWGGYQYDQNGNIKASASDMLAVQLERLNVLYETYQASGTLTASQQILLDAAAAMSLVKSVETTAIEALNNMIKMWRKAIVEAQTLWQEAQLTAALVGPHLSHQEMHDALARGGVTKALVVDGPTDYYEGQIQQAQFLKTEFKIFVNNIRSGINQQIANDQTLAKGFKAWD
;
A
#
# COMPACT_ATOMS: atom_id res chain seq x y z
N MET A 1 -21.14 1.65 -18.03
CA MET A 1 -19.91 0.95 -17.61
C MET A 1 -19.47 1.60 -16.32
N LYS A 2 -19.38 0.85 -15.23
CA LYS A 2 -18.91 1.35 -13.92
C LYS A 2 -17.38 1.48 -14.04
N GLU A 3 -16.83 2.68 -13.88
CA GLU A 3 -15.40 2.92 -14.10
C GLU A 3 -14.57 2.26 -12.98
N ILE A 4 -13.59 1.44 -13.37
CA ILE A 4 -12.55 0.94 -12.48
C ILE A 4 -11.46 2.00 -12.47
N PHE A 5 -11.26 2.67 -11.33
CA PHE A 5 -10.30 3.76 -11.19
C PHE A 5 -8.89 3.23 -10.95
N ASN A 6 -7.87 3.67 -11.68
CA ASN A 6 -6.47 3.35 -11.36
C ASN A 6 -6.03 3.99 -10.03
N ASP A 7 -4.82 3.70 -9.56
CA ASP A 7 -4.41 4.17 -8.24
C ASP A 7 -4.22 5.70 -8.17
N THR A 8 -3.77 6.35 -9.25
CA THR A 8 -3.71 7.82 -9.30
C THR A 8 -5.09 8.47 -9.16
N GLU A 9 -6.11 7.86 -9.76
CA GLU A 9 -7.50 8.31 -9.67
C GLU A 9 -8.07 8.03 -8.27
N ASN A 10 -7.79 6.88 -7.66
CA ASN A 10 -8.18 6.59 -6.27
C ASN A 10 -7.51 7.56 -5.28
N ILE A 11 -6.26 7.95 -5.51
CA ILE A 11 -5.59 8.99 -4.72
C ILE A 11 -6.23 10.36 -4.96
N GLU A 12 -6.59 10.71 -6.19
CA GLU A 12 -7.31 11.95 -6.48
C GLU A 12 -8.64 11.99 -5.71
N ILE A 13 -9.40 10.89 -5.69
CA ILE A 13 -10.60 10.71 -4.86
C ILE A 13 -10.27 10.94 -3.38
N ALA A 14 -9.26 10.25 -2.83
CA ALA A 14 -8.89 10.38 -1.42
C ALA A 14 -8.55 11.83 -1.04
N ARG A 15 -7.79 12.55 -1.88
CA ARG A 15 -7.44 13.97 -1.66
C ARG A 15 -8.64 14.88 -1.44
N HIS A 16 -9.81 14.53 -1.97
CA HIS A 16 -11.03 15.31 -1.76
C HIS A 16 -11.54 15.27 -0.32
N GLU A 17 -11.05 14.37 0.54
CA GLU A 17 -11.31 14.41 1.98
C GLU A 17 -10.88 15.75 2.63
N TYR A 18 -9.87 16.43 2.05
CA TYR A 18 -9.38 17.74 2.50
C TYR A 18 -10.02 18.93 1.78
N SER A 19 -10.91 18.67 0.81
CA SER A 19 -11.65 19.72 0.10
C SER A 19 -12.80 20.28 0.95
N LYS A 20 -13.28 21.46 0.58
CA LYS A 20 -14.46 22.07 1.19
C LYS A 20 -15.65 21.87 0.27
N TYR A 21 -16.69 21.23 0.77
CA TYR A 21 -17.93 20.97 0.06
C TYR A 21 -19.15 21.42 0.85
N ASN A 22 -20.25 21.62 0.15
CA ASN A 22 -21.61 21.66 0.66
C ASN A 22 -22.39 20.44 0.16
N VAL A 23 -23.48 20.11 0.87
CA VAL A 23 -24.41 19.06 0.43
C VAL A 23 -25.01 19.43 -0.93
N GLY A 24 -24.95 18.49 -1.87
CA GLY A 24 -25.39 18.65 -3.25
C GLY A 24 -24.28 19.05 -4.23
N ASP A 25 -23.09 19.41 -3.76
CA ASP A 25 -21.96 19.74 -4.64
C ASP A 25 -21.52 18.51 -5.44
N PRO A 26 -21.20 18.66 -6.74
CA PRO A 26 -20.61 17.58 -7.51
C PRO A 26 -19.14 17.38 -7.11
N MET A 27 -18.75 16.11 -6.94
CA MET A 27 -17.36 15.70 -6.79
C MET A 27 -16.85 15.13 -8.11
N THR A 28 -15.75 15.68 -8.61
CA THR A 28 -15.15 15.32 -9.90
C THR A 28 -13.64 15.16 -9.76
N ILE A 29 -13.07 14.25 -10.56
CA ILE A 29 -11.64 14.01 -10.72
C ILE A 29 -11.21 14.28 -12.17
N LYS A 30 -9.93 14.08 -12.50
CA LYS A 30 -9.36 14.33 -13.83
C LYS A 30 -9.67 15.74 -14.32
N ASN A 31 -9.38 16.72 -13.49
CA ASN A 31 -9.66 18.13 -13.78
C ASN A 31 -11.12 18.40 -14.19
N GLY A 32 -12.07 17.70 -13.55
CA GLY A 32 -13.50 17.91 -13.75
C GLY A 32 -14.16 17.04 -14.83
N THR A 33 -13.40 16.22 -15.55
CA THR A 33 -13.94 15.42 -16.67
C THR A 33 -14.69 14.18 -16.22
N VAL A 34 -14.35 13.62 -15.05
CA VAL A 34 -14.99 12.42 -14.51
C VAL A 34 -15.72 12.78 -13.22
N ARG A 35 -17.03 12.52 -13.16
CA ARG A 35 -17.84 12.76 -11.96
C ARG A 35 -17.94 11.49 -11.12
N ILE A 36 -17.50 11.59 -9.88
CA ILE A 36 -17.62 10.54 -8.86
C ILE A 36 -19.06 10.47 -8.33
N GLY A 37 -19.65 11.64 -8.04
CA GLY A 37 -21.01 11.74 -7.55
C GLY A 37 -21.32 13.12 -7.01
N PHE A 38 -22.23 13.18 -6.04
CA PHE A 38 -22.63 14.38 -5.33
C PHE A 38 -22.49 14.16 -3.83
N ILE A 39 -22.07 15.20 -3.10
CA ILE A 39 -22.01 15.15 -1.65
C ILE A 39 -23.42 15.00 -1.09
N ALA A 40 -23.69 13.86 -0.47
CA ALA A 40 -24.99 13.50 0.09
C ALA A 40 -25.09 13.88 1.57
N ASP A 41 -24.00 13.73 2.32
CA ASP A 41 -23.90 14.11 3.73
C ASP A 41 -22.49 14.60 4.07
N ILE A 42 -22.40 15.47 5.07
CA ILE A 42 -21.17 16.00 5.65
C ILE A 42 -21.19 15.70 7.14
N ILE A 43 -20.38 14.72 7.54
CA ILE A 43 -20.27 14.30 8.93
C ILE A 43 -19.18 15.14 9.58
N ASN A 44 -19.53 15.88 10.62
CA ASN A 44 -18.59 16.65 11.43
C ASN A 44 -18.98 16.53 12.91
N ASP A 45 -18.28 15.65 13.64
CA ASP A 45 -18.47 15.47 15.07
C ASP A 45 -17.36 16.19 15.84
N PRO A 46 -17.58 17.42 16.34
CA PRO A 46 -16.56 18.17 17.05
C PRO A 46 -16.16 17.54 18.39
N LYS A 47 -16.99 16.64 18.97
CA LYS A 47 -16.66 15.99 20.24
C LYS A 47 -15.58 14.94 20.09
N THR A 48 -15.56 14.27 18.93
CA THR A 48 -14.57 13.23 18.64
C THR A 48 -13.58 13.65 17.57
N GLY A 49 -13.77 14.81 16.94
CA GLY A 49 -12.99 15.24 15.78
C GLY A 49 -13.27 14.45 14.50
N LEU A 50 -14.36 13.66 14.43
CA LEU A 50 -14.66 12.87 13.23
C LEU A 50 -15.11 13.79 12.11
N GLN A 51 -14.48 13.66 10.94
CA GLN A 51 -14.89 14.34 9.73
C GLN A 51 -14.98 13.36 8.57
N ALA A 52 -16.09 13.36 7.84
CA ALA A 52 -16.27 12.52 6.68
C ALA A 52 -17.25 13.10 5.67
N TYR A 53 -17.10 12.70 4.41
CA TYR A 53 -18.06 12.95 3.34
C TYR A 53 -18.74 11.66 2.93
N VAL A 54 -20.04 11.74 2.61
CA VAL A 54 -20.82 10.67 1.99
C VAL A 54 -21.20 11.13 0.60
N ILE A 55 -20.97 10.30 -0.41
CA ILE A 55 -21.15 10.65 -1.82
C ILE A 55 -22.07 9.64 -2.48
N THR A 56 -23.06 10.14 -3.23
CA THR A 56 -24.02 9.32 -3.99
C THR A 56 -24.00 9.67 -5.48
N PRO A 57 -24.35 8.73 -6.38
CA PRO A 57 -24.40 8.99 -7.83
C PRO A 57 -25.36 10.11 -8.23
N ASN A 58 -26.47 10.24 -7.50
CA ASN A 58 -27.50 11.26 -7.71
C ASN A 58 -27.44 12.30 -6.61
N SER A 59 -27.77 13.55 -6.94
CA SER A 59 -27.78 14.64 -5.96
C SER A 59 -28.90 14.45 -4.93
N PRO A 60 -28.64 14.68 -3.63
CA PRO A 60 -29.68 14.67 -2.59
C PRO A 60 -30.72 15.78 -2.80
N ASN A 61 -30.39 16.83 -3.57
CA ASN A 61 -31.28 17.95 -3.87
C ASN A 61 -32.23 17.66 -5.05
N ALA A 62 -32.15 16.48 -5.67
CA ALA A 62 -33.07 16.10 -6.74
C ALA A 62 -34.48 15.86 -6.20
N ALA A 63 -35.51 16.36 -6.91
CA ALA A 63 -36.91 16.28 -6.47
C ALA A 63 -37.43 14.86 -6.17
N ASN A 64 -36.82 13.84 -6.79
CA ASN A 64 -37.18 12.42 -6.64
C ASN A 64 -36.03 11.62 -6.02
N PHE A 65 -35.17 12.24 -5.20
CA PHE A 65 -34.10 11.53 -4.51
C PHE A 65 -34.69 10.50 -3.54
N ASP A 66 -34.27 9.26 -3.67
CA ASP A 66 -34.75 8.12 -2.90
C ASP A 66 -33.53 7.29 -2.47
N PRO A 67 -33.16 7.31 -1.17
CA PRO A 67 -32.04 6.55 -0.65
C PRO A 67 -32.11 5.04 -0.94
N ASP A 68 -33.31 4.46 -1.01
CA ASP A 68 -33.48 3.03 -1.27
C ASP A 68 -33.18 2.66 -2.73
N LYS A 69 -33.16 3.63 -3.65
CA LYS A 69 -32.78 3.43 -5.06
C LYS A 69 -31.29 3.64 -5.31
N VAL A 70 -30.54 4.14 -4.34
CA VAL A 70 -29.09 4.33 -4.45
C VAL A 70 -28.40 2.96 -4.49
N GLN A 71 -27.60 2.74 -5.52
CA GLN A 71 -26.87 1.48 -5.72
C GLN A 71 -25.40 1.55 -5.26
N HIS A 72 -24.87 2.76 -5.10
CA HIS A 72 -23.48 2.95 -4.74
C HIS A 72 -23.31 4.17 -3.81
N VAL A 73 -22.47 4.03 -2.80
CA VAL A 73 -22.12 5.11 -1.85
C VAL A 73 -20.62 5.09 -1.63
N THR A 74 -19.99 6.26 -1.61
CA THR A 74 -18.60 6.41 -1.17
C THR A 74 -18.58 7.14 0.16
N VAL A 75 -17.83 6.64 1.13
CA VAL A 75 -17.58 7.30 2.42
C VAL A 75 -16.11 7.64 2.50
N MET A 76 -15.77 8.93 2.66
CA MET A 76 -14.39 9.39 2.77
C MET A 76 -14.14 9.97 4.16
N TYR A 77 -13.28 9.32 4.95
CA TYR A 77 -12.87 9.80 6.26
C TYR A 77 -11.66 10.70 6.14
N ARG A 78 -11.76 11.92 6.67
CA ARG A 78 -10.67 12.89 6.60
C ARG A 78 -9.65 12.65 7.72
N GLY A 79 -8.37 12.70 7.35
CA GLY A 79 -7.26 12.74 8.33
C GLY A 79 -7.11 14.08 9.07
N SER A 80 -6.22 14.11 10.07
CA SER A 80 -5.98 15.33 10.85
C SER A 80 -5.34 16.45 10.01
N THR A 81 -5.71 17.71 10.26
CA THR A 81 -5.09 18.90 9.66
C THR A 81 -3.74 19.26 10.28
N GLY A 82 -3.36 18.64 11.41
CA GLY A 82 -2.13 18.90 12.15
C GLY A 82 -0.85 18.36 11.50
N VAL A 83 -0.96 17.56 10.44
CA VAL A 83 0.19 16.92 9.77
C VAL A 83 1.19 17.92 9.17
N ASN A 84 0.74 19.15 8.86
CA ASN A 84 1.58 20.24 8.38
C ASN A 84 2.62 20.72 9.41
N HIS A 85 2.44 20.38 10.69
CA HIS A 85 3.34 20.73 11.78
C HIS A 85 4.28 19.57 12.17
N LEU A 86 4.12 18.37 11.60
CA LEU A 86 4.97 17.20 11.93
C LEU A 86 6.45 17.39 11.57
N ALA A 87 6.76 18.32 10.65
CA ALA A 87 8.12 18.71 10.27
C ALA A 87 8.78 19.73 11.22
N GLY A 88 8.01 20.30 12.15
CA GLY A 88 8.51 21.26 13.13
C GLY A 88 9.43 20.61 14.17
N THR A 89 10.60 21.22 14.37
CA THR A 89 11.44 21.01 15.58
C THR A 89 11.05 21.98 16.70
N ASP A 90 10.03 22.80 16.47
CA ASP A 90 9.44 23.74 17.41
C ASP A 90 8.40 23.05 18.31
N GLU A 91 7.97 23.76 19.36
CA GLU A 91 6.96 23.28 20.32
C GLU A 91 5.65 22.90 19.61
N LEU A 92 5.26 23.60 18.54
CA LEU A 92 4.08 23.30 17.72
C LEU A 92 4.17 21.97 16.97
N GLY A 93 5.36 21.58 16.48
CA GLY A 93 5.56 20.28 15.85
C GLY A 93 5.67 19.13 16.84
N HIS A 94 6.17 19.39 18.05
CA HIS A 94 6.08 18.45 19.17
C HIS A 94 4.64 18.29 19.65
N ASP A 95 3.88 19.37 19.82
CA ASP A 95 2.49 19.35 20.25
C ASP A 95 1.57 18.74 19.20
N ALA A 96 1.76 18.99 17.90
CA ALA A 96 1.00 18.32 16.85
C ALA A 96 1.26 16.80 16.79
N ARG A 97 2.51 16.37 17.06
CA ARG A 97 2.84 14.95 17.25
C ARG A 97 2.20 14.39 18.50
N GLN A 98 2.26 15.10 19.63
CA GLN A 98 1.68 14.67 20.90
C GLN A 98 0.16 14.66 20.87
N ASP A 99 -0.51 15.64 20.28
CA ASP A 99 -1.97 15.67 20.13
C ASP A 99 -2.46 14.52 19.24
N TRP A 100 -1.73 14.22 18.15
CA TRP A 100 -2.01 13.06 17.30
C TRP A 100 -1.74 11.72 18.01
N PHE A 101 -0.62 11.58 18.74
CA PHE A 101 -0.23 10.35 19.46
C PHE A 101 -0.95 10.12 20.80
N GLN A 102 -1.35 11.18 21.51
CA GLN A 102 -1.95 11.09 22.85
C GLN A 102 -3.48 11.08 22.81
N ASN A 103 -4.13 11.68 21.80
CA ASN A 103 -5.59 11.84 21.77
C ASN A 103 -6.32 11.01 20.70
N ASP A 104 -5.72 10.74 19.53
CA ASP A 104 -6.46 10.24 18.36
C ASP A 104 -6.26 8.74 18.04
N VAL A 105 -5.09 8.16 18.38
CA VAL A 105 -4.80 6.73 18.18
C VAL A 105 -3.99 6.19 19.38
N PRO A 106 -4.45 5.17 20.12
CA PRO A 106 -3.69 4.58 21.22
C PRO A 106 -2.73 3.54 20.64
N ILE A 107 -1.72 3.98 19.89
CA ILE A 107 -0.60 3.10 19.55
C ILE A 107 0.45 3.27 20.65
N THR A 108 0.38 2.41 21.66
CA THR A 108 1.46 2.27 22.63
C THR A 108 1.83 0.80 22.71
N GLY A 109 3.05 0.47 22.25
CA GLY A 109 3.56 -0.89 22.33
C GLY A 109 5.05 -1.09 22.04
N LYS A 110 5.66 -0.45 21.03
CA LYS A 110 7.03 -0.86 20.60
C LYS A 110 7.97 0.24 20.07
N VAL A 111 7.74 1.52 20.32
CA VAL A 111 8.74 2.56 19.97
C VAL A 111 9.76 2.70 21.09
N LYS A 112 10.94 2.09 20.91
CA LYS A 112 12.13 2.33 21.76
C LYS A 112 12.66 3.75 21.52
N ALA A 113 12.15 4.73 22.24
CA ALA A 113 12.83 5.99 22.54
C ALA A 113 12.79 6.21 24.07
N PRO A 114 13.83 6.76 24.70
CA PRO A 114 14.02 6.70 26.14
C PRO A 114 13.02 7.61 26.87
N ILE A 115 11.97 7.02 27.44
CA ILE A 115 10.95 7.73 28.24
C ILE A 115 11.48 7.87 29.68
N THR A 116 11.93 9.07 30.05
CA THR A 116 12.19 9.40 31.46
C THR A 116 10.93 9.99 32.10
N ASN A 117 10.28 9.13 32.90
CA ASN A 117 9.53 9.40 34.14
C ASN A 117 8.03 9.78 34.04
N MET A 118 7.20 8.88 34.61
CA MET A 118 5.74 8.95 34.90
C MET A 118 4.81 9.04 33.67
N SER A 119 4.25 7.95 33.13
CA SER A 119 3.27 7.05 33.78
C SER A 119 3.18 5.65 33.14
N GLU A 120 4.27 5.16 32.55
CA GLU A 120 4.41 3.83 31.95
C GLU A 120 4.12 2.65 32.92
N ARG A 121 4.23 2.90 34.24
CA ARG A 121 4.01 1.90 35.31
C ARG A 121 2.55 1.71 35.74
N VAL A 122 1.64 2.65 35.45
CA VAL A 122 0.23 2.55 35.88
C VAL A 122 -0.68 2.04 34.75
N HIS A 123 -0.36 2.34 33.48
CA HIS A 123 -1.13 1.87 32.33
C HIS A 123 -0.90 0.36 32.04
N ASN A 124 0.36 -0.10 32.14
CA ASN A 124 0.71 -1.50 31.91
C ASN A 124 0.35 -2.44 33.08
N GLN A 125 0.12 -1.93 34.30
CA GLN A 125 -0.36 -2.73 35.44
C GLN A 125 -1.88 -3.01 35.37
N LEU A 126 -2.66 -2.21 34.64
CA LEU A 126 -4.09 -2.48 34.40
C LEU A 126 -4.33 -3.30 33.13
N ALA A 127 -3.52 -3.10 32.08
CA ALA A 127 -3.61 -3.87 30.84
C ALA A 127 -3.26 -5.37 31.01
N ASN A 128 -2.41 -5.71 32.00
CA ASN A 128 -2.02 -7.10 32.30
C ASN A 128 -2.78 -7.74 33.47
N SER A 129 -3.65 -7.02 34.18
CA SER A 129 -4.47 -7.60 35.28
C SER A 129 -5.84 -8.11 34.82
N LEU A 130 -6.24 -7.87 33.57
CA LEU A 130 -7.46 -8.41 32.95
C LEU A 130 -7.19 -8.76 31.48
N GLY A 131 -6.75 -10.00 31.19
CA GLY A 131 -6.55 -10.48 29.81
C GLY A 131 -7.83 -10.47 28.96
N GLY A 132 -8.15 -9.32 28.35
CA GLY A 132 -9.49 -9.03 27.85
C GLY A 132 -9.57 -8.82 26.35
N ASN A 133 -10.46 -9.57 25.71
CA ASN A 133 -10.99 -9.41 24.35
C ASN A 133 -11.84 -8.12 24.18
N ALA A 134 -11.42 -7.01 24.79
CA ALA A 134 -12.19 -5.77 24.82
C ALA A 134 -11.83 -4.86 23.63
N ASP A 135 -12.82 -4.12 23.13
CA ASP A 135 -12.63 -3.08 22.10
C ASP A 135 -12.01 -1.81 22.72
N GLN A 136 -10.74 -1.59 22.40
CA GLN A 136 -9.89 -0.52 22.95
C GLN A 136 -9.84 0.72 22.06
N ALA A 137 -10.67 0.81 21.02
CA ALA A 137 -10.63 1.93 20.08
C ALA A 137 -11.06 3.27 20.71
N THR A 138 -10.49 4.36 20.16
CA THR A 138 -10.77 5.74 20.61
C THR A 138 -12.21 6.16 20.32
N PRO A 139 -12.70 7.24 20.95
CA PRO A 139 -14.00 7.81 20.64
C PRO A 139 -14.19 8.15 19.15
N GLN A 140 -13.16 8.64 18.47
CA GLN A 140 -13.23 9.00 17.04
C GLN A 140 -13.35 7.77 16.14
N LEU A 141 -12.55 6.73 16.37
CA LEU A 141 -12.68 5.45 15.67
C LEU A 141 -14.09 4.88 15.86
N LYS A 142 -14.58 4.84 17.11
CA LYS A 142 -15.93 4.41 17.45
C LYS A 142 -17.01 5.26 16.78
N ALA A 143 -16.81 6.58 16.67
CA ALA A 143 -17.71 7.47 15.95
C ALA A 143 -17.74 7.15 14.45
N GLY A 144 -16.58 6.89 13.84
CA GLY A 144 -16.48 6.48 12.44
C GLY A 144 -17.25 5.20 12.13
N GLY A 145 -17.11 4.18 12.97
CA GLY A 145 -17.88 2.94 12.85
C GLY A 145 -19.39 3.15 12.98
N ARG A 146 -19.84 4.01 13.91
CA ARG A 146 -21.26 4.39 14.02
C ARG A 146 -21.74 5.16 12.80
N ALA A 147 -20.93 6.07 12.27
CA ALA A 147 -21.22 6.83 11.05
C ALA A 147 -21.42 5.89 9.85
N LEU A 148 -20.46 5.00 9.56
CA LEU A 148 -20.60 4.03 8.47
C LEU A 148 -21.86 3.18 8.62
N SER A 149 -22.08 2.64 9.82
CA SER A 149 -23.27 1.83 10.10
C SER A 149 -24.57 2.61 9.88
N ARG A 150 -24.62 3.90 10.24
CA ARG A 150 -25.78 4.77 10.01
C ARG A 150 -26.02 4.97 8.51
N GLU A 151 -25.00 5.34 7.75
CA GLU A 151 -25.12 5.55 6.30
C GLU A 151 -25.56 4.28 5.57
N MET A 152 -25.03 3.12 5.97
CA MET A 152 -25.47 1.82 5.47
C MET A 152 -26.93 1.48 5.83
N GLY A 153 -27.49 2.11 6.87
CA GLY A 153 -28.90 2.00 7.22
C GLY A 153 -29.81 2.94 6.44
N ILE A 154 -29.28 4.07 5.97
CA ILE A 154 -29.95 5.03 5.08
C ILE A 154 -29.99 4.47 3.65
N TYR A 155 -28.85 4.01 3.14
CA TYR A 155 -28.73 3.44 1.79
C TYR A 155 -28.70 1.91 1.85
N ARG A 156 -29.87 1.30 2.07
CA ARG A 156 -29.99 -0.14 2.41
C ARG A 156 -29.60 -1.08 1.27
N ASN A 157 -29.81 -0.64 0.03
CA ASN A 157 -29.55 -1.43 -1.18
C ASN A 157 -28.22 -1.08 -1.85
N ALA A 158 -27.45 -0.15 -1.27
CA ALA A 158 -26.20 0.31 -1.86
C ALA A 158 -25.00 -0.56 -1.48
N GLN A 159 -24.06 -0.68 -2.42
CA GLN A 159 -22.68 -1.10 -2.21
C GLN A 159 -21.81 0.10 -1.81
N PHE A 160 -20.85 -0.10 -0.91
CA PHE A 160 -20.08 0.94 -0.27
C PHE A 160 -18.59 0.87 -0.61
N ASP A 161 -18.03 2.02 -0.96
CA ASP A 161 -16.59 2.24 -0.97
C ASP A 161 -16.17 3.08 0.23
N VAL A 162 -15.01 2.77 0.81
CA VAL A 162 -14.44 3.55 1.92
C VAL A 162 -13.08 4.11 1.50
N TYR A 163 -12.85 5.40 1.72
CA TYR A 163 -11.56 6.04 1.54
C TYR A 163 -11.12 6.68 2.85
N GLY A 164 -9.82 6.76 3.04
CA GLY A 164 -9.24 7.62 4.07
C GLY A 164 -7.73 7.70 3.96
N HIS A 165 -7.19 8.82 4.40
CA HIS A 165 -5.75 9.05 4.55
C HIS A 165 -5.40 9.37 6.00
N SER A 166 -4.19 9.04 6.43
CA SER A 166 -3.68 9.40 7.76
C SER A 166 -4.61 8.85 8.86
N LEU A 167 -5.06 9.68 9.78
CA LEU A 167 -6.06 9.31 10.78
C LEU A 167 -7.38 8.83 10.17
N GLY A 168 -7.76 9.34 8.99
CA GLY A 168 -8.95 8.89 8.26
C GLY A 168 -8.84 7.43 7.81
N ALA A 169 -7.64 6.98 7.43
CA ALA A 169 -7.37 5.58 7.12
C ALA A 169 -7.57 4.67 8.35
N ALA A 170 -7.10 5.09 9.53
CA ALA A 170 -7.33 4.37 10.78
C ALA A 170 -8.83 4.30 11.15
N VAL A 171 -9.56 5.41 10.99
CA VAL A 171 -11.01 5.47 11.18
C VAL A 171 -11.73 4.51 10.22
N GLY A 172 -11.37 4.52 8.93
CA GLY A 172 -11.92 3.63 7.92
C GLY A 172 -11.66 2.15 8.23
N ALA A 173 -10.41 1.79 8.52
CA ALA A 173 -10.03 0.43 8.92
C ALA A 173 -10.84 -0.06 10.13
N TYR A 174 -10.95 0.76 11.16
CA TYR A 174 -11.73 0.41 12.34
C TYR A 174 -13.23 0.28 12.03
N ALA A 175 -13.79 1.22 11.27
CA ALA A 175 -15.21 1.24 10.92
C ALA A 175 -15.66 -0.05 10.22
N LEU A 176 -14.80 -0.60 9.35
CA LEU A 176 -15.03 -1.85 8.63
C LEU A 176 -15.11 -3.08 9.55
N GLY A 177 -14.39 -3.09 10.69
CA GLY A 177 -14.55 -4.12 11.72
C GLY A 177 -15.75 -3.90 12.63
N ALA A 178 -16.16 -2.64 12.81
CA ALA A 178 -17.22 -2.24 13.72
C ALA A 178 -18.65 -2.48 13.17
N ILE A 179 -18.82 -2.52 11.84
CA ILE A 179 -20.11 -2.83 11.21
C ILE A 179 -20.51 -4.31 11.42
N SER A 180 -21.79 -4.62 11.22
CA SER A 180 -22.27 -6.01 11.27
C SER A 180 -21.77 -6.80 10.06
N GLU A 181 -21.75 -8.13 10.18
CA GLU A 181 -21.35 -9.00 9.06
C GLU A 181 -22.24 -8.83 7.82
N GLU A 182 -23.56 -8.71 8.01
CA GLU A 182 -24.52 -8.43 6.94
C GLU A 182 -24.19 -7.13 6.20
N LYS A 183 -23.82 -6.07 6.95
CA LYS A 183 -23.38 -4.82 6.34
C LYS A 183 -22.03 -4.99 5.64
N GLY A 184 -21.12 -5.76 6.22
CA GLY A 184 -19.81 -6.07 5.62
C GLY A 184 -19.92 -6.64 4.20
N GLN A 185 -20.94 -7.44 3.90
CA GLN A 185 -21.18 -7.99 2.55
C GLN A 185 -21.49 -6.92 1.48
N ARG A 186 -21.79 -5.69 1.90
CA ARG A 186 -22.01 -4.54 0.99
C ARG A 186 -20.79 -3.62 0.91
N ILE A 187 -19.65 -4.00 1.49
CA ILE A 187 -18.38 -3.30 1.26
C ILE A 187 -17.79 -3.85 -0.04
N ARG A 188 -17.62 -2.96 -1.01
CA ARG A 188 -17.03 -3.30 -2.30
C ARG A 188 -15.52 -3.16 -2.29
N GLN A 189 -15.02 -2.06 -1.73
CA GLN A 189 -13.59 -1.79 -1.65
C GLN A 189 -13.30 -0.70 -0.61
N ALA A 190 -12.11 -0.75 -0.02
CA ALA A 190 -11.60 0.31 0.85
C ALA A 190 -10.17 0.66 0.47
N PHE A 191 -9.89 1.94 0.25
CA PHE A 191 -8.55 2.45 -0.03
C PHE A 191 -8.10 3.33 1.13
N LEU A 192 -7.13 2.83 1.88
CA LEU A 192 -6.62 3.44 3.10
C LEU A 192 -5.15 3.78 2.85
N TYR A 193 -4.78 5.04 3.07
CA TYR A 193 -3.44 5.55 2.75
C TYR A 193 -2.75 6.09 3.99
N GLU A 194 -1.51 5.67 4.25
CA GLU A 194 -0.62 6.27 5.24
C GLU A 194 -1.23 6.36 6.65
N GLY A 195 -2.09 5.39 6.99
CA GLY A 195 -2.76 5.31 8.28
C GLY A 195 -2.02 4.43 9.28
N PRO A 196 -2.10 4.74 10.58
CA PRO A 196 -1.61 3.81 11.60
C PRO A 196 -2.43 2.52 11.65
N ASN A 197 -1.80 1.40 11.99
CA ASN A 197 -2.48 0.11 12.13
C ASN A 197 -3.38 0.05 13.38
N VAL A 198 -4.67 -0.23 13.19
CA VAL A 198 -5.68 -0.31 14.28
C VAL A 198 -6.10 -1.73 14.65
N TYR A 199 -5.54 -2.76 14.01
CA TYR A 199 -5.95 -4.15 14.24
C TYR A 199 -5.80 -4.59 15.72
N GLY A 200 -4.75 -4.10 16.39
CA GLY A 200 -4.52 -4.37 17.82
C GLY A 200 -5.57 -3.78 18.76
N LEU A 201 -6.34 -2.78 18.31
CA LEU A 201 -7.38 -2.12 19.11
C LEU A 201 -8.72 -2.84 19.06
N MET A 202 -8.89 -3.75 18.10
CA MET A 202 -10.13 -4.48 17.87
C MET A 202 -10.32 -5.61 18.89
N ASN A 203 -11.56 -6.00 19.12
CA ASN A 203 -11.88 -7.31 19.71
C ASN A 203 -11.90 -8.42 18.65
N ASP A 204 -12.04 -9.68 19.08
CA ASP A 204 -12.02 -10.86 18.21
C ASP A 204 -13.15 -10.84 17.18
N ALA A 205 -14.34 -10.35 17.53
CA ALA A 205 -15.46 -10.28 16.60
C ALA A 205 -15.19 -9.26 15.49
N GLN A 206 -14.60 -8.11 15.82
CA GLN A 206 -14.17 -7.10 14.84
C GLN A 206 -13.05 -7.65 13.95
N ARG A 207 -12.04 -8.31 14.53
CA ARG A 207 -10.95 -8.99 13.79
C ARG A 207 -11.49 -10.04 12.80
N ALA A 208 -12.43 -10.87 13.25
CA ALA A 208 -13.06 -11.89 12.40
C ALA A 208 -13.82 -11.27 11.22
N ARG A 209 -14.46 -10.11 11.42
CA ARG A 209 -15.17 -9.39 10.34
C ARG A 209 -14.20 -8.81 9.33
N VAL A 210 -13.14 -8.12 9.76
CA VAL A 210 -12.16 -7.56 8.80
C VAL A 210 -11.37 -8.66 8.08
N ALA A 211 -11.17 -9.82 8.69
CA ALA A 211 -10.57 -10.97 8.02
C ALA A 211 -11.40 -11.45 6.82
N LYS A 212 -12.74 -11.40 6.92
CA LYS A 212 -13.65 -11.72 5.79
C LYS A 212 -13.60 -10.68 4.67
N LEU A 213 -13.24 -9.44 5.00
CA LEU A 213 -13.11 -8.33 4.06
C LEU A 213 -11.68 -8.13 3.55
N LYS A 214 -10.74 -9.03 3.88
CA LYS A 214 -9.30 -8.79 3.67
C LYS A 214 -8.95 -8.45 2.21
N GLN A 215 -9.62 -9.08 1.25
CA GLN A 215 -9.35 -8.87 -0.17
C GLN A 215 -9.85 -7.50 -0.64
N SER A 216 -10.94 -6.99 -0.06
CA SER A 216 -11.56 -5.72 -0.43
C SER A 216 -10.98 -4.52 0.31
N ILE A 217 -10.03 -4.70 1.23
CA ILE A 217 -9.41 -3.60 1.98
C ILE A 217 -7.96 -3.48 1.60
N PHE A 218 -7.58 -2.35 1.01
CA PHE A 218 -6.21 -2.04 0.60
C PHE A 218 -5.63 -0.96 1.50
N ASN A 219 -4.54 -1.30 2.18
CA ASN A 219 -3.88 -0.44 3.13
C ASN A 219 -2.48 -0.11 2.61
N TYR A 220 -2.35 1.05 1.96
CA TYR A 220 -1.12 1.54 1.35
C TYR A 220 -0.26 2.23 2.41
N ILE A 221 0.96 1.74 2.56
CA ILE A 221 1.92 2.24 3.55
C ILE A 221 3.24 2.60 2.89
N ASP A 222 3.80 3.72 3.28
CA ASP A 222 5.16 4.11 2.96
C ASP A 222 6.06 3.88 4.17
N SER A 223 7.02 2.95 4.08
CA SER A 223 8.00 2.72 5.15
C SER A 223 8.88 3.93 5.48
N LYS A 224 8.83 4.98 4.66
CA LYS A 224 9.51 6.27 4.88
C LYS A 224 8.59 7.30 5.54
N ASP A 225 7.28 7.06 5.59
CA ASP A 225 6.34 7.88 6.34
C ASP A 225 6.35 7.50 7.84
N PRO A 226 6.65 8.44 8.75
CA PRO A 226 6.63 8.17 10.19
C PRO A 226 5.22 7.93 10.77
N VAL A 227 4.13 8.17 10.03
CA VAL A 227 2.75 7.99 10.51
C VAL A 227 2.23 6.57 10.26
N ALA A 228 2.68 5.92 9.19
CA ALA A 228 2.32 4.55 8.81
C ALA A 228 2.96 3.46 9.71
N LEU A 229 2.61 3.48 11.00
CA LEU A 229 3.20 2.64 12.04
C LEU A 229 2.34 1.43 12.41
N GLY A 230 2.98 0.40 12.99
CA GLY A 230 2.31 -0.74 13.61
C GLY A 230 2.06 -1.93 12.67
N TYR A 231 2.69 -1.96 11.50
CA TYR A 231 2.52 -3.02 10.49
C TYR A 231 3.44 -4.24 10.67
N ASP A 232 4.24 -4.27 11.74
CA ASP A 232 4.95 -5.49 12.20
C ASP A 232 3.99 -6.53 12.83
N ASP A 233 2.81 -6.09 13.24
CA ASP A 233 1.73 -6.91 13.78
C ASP A 233 0.64 -7.14 12.70
N PRO A 234 -0.28 -8.12 12.86
CA PRO A 234 -1.36 -8.31 11.88
C PRO A 234 -2.13 -7.01 11.63
N ALA A 235 -2.56 -6.80 10.39
CA ALA A 235 -3.18 -5.55 9.96
C ALA A 235 -4.57 -5.77 9.38
N VAL A 236 -5.35 -4.69 9.32
CA VAL A 236 -6.65 -4.67 8.64
C VAL A 236 -6.42 -4.62 7.14
N GLY A 237 -6.92 -5.64 6.43
CA GLY A 237 -6.85 -5.71 4.96
C GLY A 237 -5.54 -6.28 4.41
N THR A 238 -5.34 -6.03 3.13
CA THR A 238 -4.10 -6.26 2.39
C THR A 238 -3.20 -5.06 2.54
N VAL A 239 -2.04 -5.25 3.17
CA VAL A 239 -1.01 -4.22 3.30
C VAL A 239 -0.24 -4.15 2.00
N ILE A 240 -0.04 -2.94 1.48
CA ILE A 240 0.67 -2.66 0.23
C ILE A 240 1.80 -1.71 0.57
N GLU A 241 3.03 -2.20 0.56
CA GLU A 241 4.19 -1.35 0.80
C GLU A 241 4.57 -0.62 -0.50
N VAL A 242 4.48 0.70 -0.49
CA VAL A 242 4.73 1.51 -1.69
C VAL A 242 6.22 1.69 -1.95
N ASP A 243 6.64 1.54 -3.21
CA ASP A 243 7.97 1.93 -3.67
C ASP A 243 8.04 3.45 -3.80
N SER A 244 8.28 4.11 -2.67
CA SER A 244 8.39 5.56 -2.58
C SER A 244 9.82 6.08 -2.67
N LYS A 245 9.98 7.30 -3.18
CA LYS A 245 11.21 8.09 -3.04
C LYS A 245 11.20 8.88 -1.74
N LYS A 246 12.38 9.09 -1.15
CA LYS A 246 12.55 10.06 -0.06
C LYS A 246 12.29 11.46 -0.59
N THR A 247 11.35 12.17 0.01
CA THR A 247 11.01 13.56 -0.33
C THR A 247 11.93 14.58 0.34
N GLY A 248 12.58 14.19 1.45
CA GLY A 248 13.32 15.10 2.33
C GLY A 248 12.43 15.97 3.22
N ASP A 249 11.11 15.77 3.18
CA ASP A 249 10.09 16.54 3.88
C ASP A 249 9.03 15.57 4.39
N VAL A 250 8.93 15.43 5.72
CA VAL A 250 8.04 14.45 6.36
C VAL A 250 6.58 14.69 6.05
N THR A 251 6.15 15.95 5.88
CA THR A 251 4.77 16.28 5.50
C THR A 251 4.52 15.82 4.07
N LYS A 252 5.45 16.06 3.15
CA LYS A 252 5.33 15.56 1.77
C LYS A 252 5.43 14.04 1.69
N GLN A 253 6.20 13.41 2.57
CA GLN A 253 6.34 11.95 2.63
C GLN A 253 5.08 11.29 3.16
N HIS A 254 4.45 11.89 4.17
CA HIS A 254 3.19 11.43 4.74
C HIS A 254 2.02 11.61 3.78
N MET A 255 2.03 12.70 3.00
CA MET A 255 1.18 12.78 1.82
C MET A 255 1.72 11.85 0.73
N TRP A 256 1.08 11.78 -0.43
CA TRP A 256 1.56 10.97 -1.57
C TRP A 256 2.83 11.49 -2.28
N GLY A 257 3.63 12.36 -1.67
CA GLY A 257 4.75 13.05 -2.33
C GLY A 257 5.92 12.13 -2.71
N GLY A 258 6.08 11.01 -1.98
CA GLY A 258 7.07 9.99 -2.31
C GLY A 258 6.61 8.98 -3.35
N TYR A 259 5.31 8.89 -3.62
CA TYR A 259 4.71 7.80 -4.41
C TYR A 259 5.22 7.82 -5.85
N GLN A 260 5.45 6.62 -6.38
CA GLN A 260 5.82 6.42 -7.77
C GLN A 260 4.72 5.67 -8.50
N TYR A 261 4.57 5.97 -9.79
CA TYR A 261 3.51 5.39 -10.61
C TYR A 261 4.10 4.74 -11.86
N ASP A 262 3.44 3.70 -12.35
CA ASP A 262 3.68 3.17 -13.70
C ASP A 262 2.96 4.01 -14.77
N GLN A 263 3.11 3.61 -16.05
CA GLN A 263 2.52 4.35 -17.18
C GLN A 263 0.98 4.33 -17.18
N ASN A 264 0.36 3.39 -16.45
CA ASN A 264 -1.08 3.19 -16.39
C ASN A 264 -1.70 3.88 -15.15
N GLY A 265 -0.89 4.58 -14.35
CA GLY A 265 -1.33 5.25 -13.13
C GLY A 265 -1.49 4.32 -11.93
N ASN A 266 -0.87 3.14 -11.94
CA ASN A 266 -0.82 2.28 -10.77
C ASN A 266 0.36 2.64 -9.87
N ILE A 267 0.20 2.56 -8.56
CA ILE A 267 1.27 2.76 -7.59
C ILE A 267 2.33 1.67 -7.81
N LYS A 268 3.61 2.05 -7.77
CA LYS A 268 4.67 1.06 -7.70
C LYS A 268 4.72 0.49 -6.29
N ALA A 269 4.57 -0.81 -6.17
CA ALA A 269 4.69 -1.58 -4.94
C ALA A 269 5.36 -2.92 -5.25
N SER A 270 5.56 -3.76 -4.24
CA SER A 270 6.03 -5.13 -4.48
C SER A 270 5.09 -5.85 -5.47
N ALA A 271 5.65 -6.73 -6.30
CA ALA A 271 4.88 -7.45 -7.30
C ALA A 271 3.76 -8.31 -6.70
N SER A 272 3.92 -8.79 -5.46
CA SER A 272 2.88 -9.53 -4.73
C SER A 272 1.73 -8.65 -4.29
N ASP A 273 2.02 -7.43 -3.84
CA ASP A 273 0.98 -6.49 -3.39
C ASP A 273 0.19 -5.97 -4.61
N MET A 274 0.88 -5.72 -5.72
CA MET A 274 0.27 -5.38 -6.99
C MET A 274 -0.66 -6.49 -7.52
N LEU A 275 -0.28 -7.75 -7.34
CA LEU A 275 -1.13 -8.88 -7.71
C LEU A 275 -2.42 -8.90 -6.89
N ALA A 276 -2.32 -8.71 -5.57
CA ALA A 276 -3.47 -8.70 -4.69
C ALA A 276 -4.48 -7.59 -5.07
N VAL A 277 -3.97 -6.38 -5.35
CA VAL A 277 -4.80 -5.26 -5.85
C VAL A 277 -5.48 -5.60 -7.16
N GLN A 278 -4.76 -6.18 -8.12
CA GLN A 278 -5.31 -6.50 -9.44
C GLN A 278 -6.36 -7.63 -9.37
N LEU A 279 -6.13 -8.66 -8.56
CA LEU A 279 -7.10 -9.75 -8.39
C LEU A 279 -8.40 -9.26 -7.75
N GLU A 280 -8.34 -8.33 -6.81
CA GLU A 280 -9.57 -7.78 -6.22
C GLU A 280 -10.28 -6.81 -7.19
N ARG A 281 -9.53 -6.00 -7.96
CA ARG A 281 -10.14 -5.20 -9.06
C ARG A 281 -10.90 -6.09 -10.05
N LEU A 282 -10.39 -7.30 -10.30
CA LEU A 282 -11.08 -8.31 -11.10
C LEU A 282 -12.30 -8.90 -10.39
N ASN A 283 -12.23 -9.12 -9.08
CA ASN A 283 -13.37 -9.57 -8.29
C ASN A 283 -14.52 -8.55 -8.32
N VAL A 284 -14.22 -7.26 -8.18
CA VAL A 284 -15.21 -6.17 -8.33
C VAL A 284 -15.83 -6.16 -9.73
N LEU A 285 -15.05 -6.40 -10.78
CA LEU A 285 -15.57 -6.51 -12.14
C LEU A 285 -16.49 -7.73 -12.29
N TYR A 286 -16.09 -8.87 -11.74
CA TYR A 286 -16.88 -10.10 -11.72
C TYR A 286 -18.24 -9.87 -11.05
N GLU A 287 -18.27 -9.28 -9.85
CA GLU A 287 -19.51 -8.94 -9.14
C GLU A 287 -20.38 -7.97 -9.94
N THR A 288 -19.76 -7.00 -10.63
CA THR A 288 -20.48 -6.07 -11.50
C THR A 288 -21.14 -6.78 -12.68
N TYR A 289 -20.48 -7.76 -13.29
CA TYR A 289 -21.09 -8.58 -14.34
C TYR A 289 -22.22 -9.46 -13.80
N GLN A 290 -22.04 -10.07 -12.62
CA GLN A 290 -23.08 -10.87 -11.99
C GLN A 290 -24.33 -10.06 -11.62
N ALA A 291 -24.15 -8.82 -11.17
CA ALA A 291 -25.27 -7.92 -10.89
C ALA A 291 -26.11 -7.60 -12.16
N SER A 292 -25.53 -7.77 -13.35
CA SER A 292 -26.23 -7.60 -14.64
C SER A 292 -26.88 -8.88 -15.19
N GLY A 293 -26.74 -10.02 -14.51
CA GLY A 293 -27.24 -11.33 -14.91
C GLY A 293 -26.16 -12.42 -14.83
N THR A 294 -26.44 -13.62 -15.35
CA THR A 294 -25.43 -14.68 -15.44
C THR A 294 -24.27 -14.24 -16.33
N LEU A 295 -23.04 -14.50 -15.89
CA LEU A 295 -21.84 -14.28 -16.69
C LEU A 295 -21.95 -14.98 -18.04
N THR A 296 -21.67 -14.25 -19.11
CA THR A 296 -21.50 -14.84 -20.43
C THR A 296 -20.17 -15.61 -20.49
N ALA A 297 -20.07 -16.58 -21.40
CA ALA A 297 -18.82 -17.31 -21.63
C ALA A 297 -17.65 -16.36 -21.94
N SER A 298 -17.91 -15.30 -22.73
CA SER A 298 -16.92 -14.27 -23.02
C SER A 298 -16.49 -13.51 -21.75
N GLN A 299 -17.42 -13.06 -20.90
CA GLN A 299 -17.07 -12.38 -19.64
C GLN A 299 -16.23 -13.26 -18.72
N GLN A 300 -16.53 -14.56 -18.64
CA GLN A 300 -15.74 -15.51 -17.85
C GLN A 300 -14.31 -15.63 -18.41
N ILE A 301 -14.17 -15.82 -19.72
CA ILE A 301 -12.85 -15.89 -20.39
C ILE A 301 -12.05 -14.59 -20.19
N LEU A 302 -12.70 -13.43 -20.21
CA LEU A 302 -12.04 -12.13 -19.98
C LEU A 302 -11.46 -12.03 -18.56
N LEU A 303 -12.24 -12.41 -17.55
CA LEU A 303 -11.82 -12.37 -16.16
C LEU A 303 -10.69 -13.36 -15.89
N ASP A 304 -10.78 -14.58 -16.43
CA ASP A 304 -9.72 -15.59 -16.34
C ASP A 304 -8.43 -15.11 -17.02
N ALA A 305 -8.55 -14.52 -18.21
CA ALA A 305 -7.42 -13.99 -18.96
C ALA A 305 -6.73 -12.83 -18.24
N ALA A 306 -7.51 -11.91 -17.67
CA ALA A 306 -6.97 -10.79 -16.91
C ALA A 306 -6.32 -11.25 -15.59
N ALA A 307 -6.92 -12.20 -14.87
CA ALA A 307 -6.31 -12.80 -13.68
C ALA A 307 -4.99 -13.51 -14.00
N ALA A 308 -4.96 -14.28 -15.09
CA ALA A 308 -3.75 -14.93 -15.57
C ALA A 308 -2.66 -13.92 -15.95
N MET A 309 -3.04 -12.83 -16.64
CA MET A 309 -2.10 -11.77 -17.02
C MET A 309 -1.50 -11.07 -15.80
N SER A 310 -2.31 -10.77 -14.79
CA SER A 310 -1.88 -10.20 -13.51
C SER A 310 -0.88 -11.10 -12.78
N LEU A 311 -1.18 -12.40 -12.70
CA LEU A 311 -0.29 -13.39 -12.10
C LEU A 311 1.04 -13.48 -12.86
N VAL A 312 1.00 -13.56 -14.19
CA VAL A 312 2.19 -13.61 -15.05
C VAL A 312 3.05 -12.37 -14.88
N LYS A 313 2.44 -11.16 -14.84
CA LYS A 313 3.15 -9.90 -14.60
C LYS A 313 3.81 -9.86 -13.22
N SER A 314 3.12 -10.32 -12.18
CA SER A 314 3.66 -10.38 -10.82
C SER A 314 4.89 -11.30 -10.75
N VAL A 315 4.75 -12.52 -11.27
CA VAL A 315 5.84 -13.49 -11.31
C VAL A 315 7.04 -12.96 -12.11
N GLU A 316 6.80 -12.33 -13.27
CA GLU A 316 7.85 -11.66 -14.06
C GLU A 316 8.62 -10.63 -13.23
N THR A 317 7.90 -9.70 -12.61
CA THR A 317 8.52 -8.63 -11.81
C THR A 317 9.32 -9.21 -10.65
N THR A 318 8.75 -10.11 -9.84
CA THR A 318 9.46 -10.74 -8.72
C THR A 318 10.73 -11.46 -9.16
N ALA A 319 10.65 -12.29 -10.19
CA ALA A 319 11.80 -13.06 -10.67
C ALA A 319 12.91 -12.15 -11.23
N ILE A 320 12.54 -11.14 -12.02
CA ILE A 320 13.50 -10.21 -12.61
C ILE A 320 14.16 -9.33 -11.54
N GLU A 321 13.42 -8.86 -10.54
CA GLU A 321 13.97 -8.08 -9.43
C GLU A 321 14.96 -8.89 -8.60
N ALA A 322 14.62 -10.14 -8.25
CA ALA A 322 15.52 -11.03 -7.55
C ALA A 322 16.84 -11.23 -8.33
N LEU A 323 16.77 -11.52 -9.63
CA LEU A 323 17.95 -11.68 -10.48
C LEU A 323 18.78 -10.40 -10.58
N ASN A 324 18.15 -9.23 -10.69
CA ASN A 324 18.87 -7.95 -10.71
C ASN A 324 19.60 -7.69 -9.38
N ASN A 325 18.97 -8.02 -8.25
CA ASN A 325 19.58 -7.87 -6.92
C ASN A 325 20.80 -8.78 -6.76
N MET A 326 20.71 -10.04 -7.21
CA MET A 326 21.85 -10.97 -7.21
C MET A 326 23.00 -10.44 -8.09
N ILE A 327 22.70 -9.98 -9.31
CA ILE A 327 23.69 -9.35 -10.20
C ILE A 327 24.38 -8.16 -9.53
N LYS A 328 23.61 -7.31 -8.84
CA LYS A 328 24.15 -6.17 -8.10
C LYS A 328 25.10 -6.62 -6.98
N MET A 329 24.73 -7.65 -6.22
CA MET A 329 25.58 -8.21 -5.16
C MET A 329 26.89 -8.77 -5.71
N TRP A 330 26.85 -9.56 -6.79
CA TRP A 330 28.06 -10.11 -7.41
C TRP A 330 28.96 -9.03 -8.00
N ARG A 331 28.40 -8.01 -8.66
CA ARG A 331 29.18 -6.85 -9.12
C ARG A 331 29.87 -6.12 -7.96
N LYS A 332 29.18 -5.97 -6.83
CA LYS A 332 29.76 -5.38 -5.62
C LYS A 332 30.92 -6.24 -5.10
N ALA A 333 30.76 -7.57 -5.08
CA ALA A 333 31.81 -8.49 -4.64
C ALA A 333 33.06 -8.43 -5.54
N ILE A 334 32.92 -8.24 -6.85
CA ILE A 334 34.04 -8.01 -7.78
C ILE A 334 34.79 -6.72 -7.41
N VAL A 335 34.06 -5.63 -7.14
CA VAL A 335 34.68 -4.36 -6.72
C VAL A 335 35.39 -4.52 -5.38
N GLU A 336 34.75 -5.18 -4.40
CA GLU A 336 35.34 -5.44 -3.07
C GLU A 336 36.61 -6.28 -3.17
N ALA A 337 36.66 -7.28 -4.06
CA ALA A 337 37.86 -8.05 -4.35
C ALA A 337 39.01 -7.18 -4.87
N GLN A 338 38.72 -6.25 -5.79
CA GLN A 338 39.71 -5.30 -6.32
C GLN A 338 40.21 -4.33 -5.24
N THR A 339 39.30 -3.83 -4.40
CA THR A 339 39.65 -2.95 -3.27
C THR A 339 40.53 -3.68 -2.26
N LEU A 340 40.19 -4.92 -1.89
CA LEU A 340 40.98 -5.71 -0.95
C LEU A 340 42.41 -5.94 -1.45
N TRP A 341 42.58 -6.19 -2.76
CA TRP A 341 43.90 -6.30 -3.37
C TRP A 341 44.69 -4.98 -3.30
N GLN A 342 44.06 -3.85 -3.60
CA GLN A 342 44.71 -2.53 -3.48
C GLN A 342 45.14 -2.23 -2.03
N GLU A 343 44.29 -2.53 -1.06
CA GLU A 343 44.59 -2.37 0.36
C GLU A 343 45.75 -3.28 0.81
N ALA A 344 45.81 -4.52 0.32
CA ALA A 344 46.92 -5.42 0.59
C ALA A 344 48.25 -4.86 0.04
N GLN A 345 48.25 -4.30 -1.18
CA GLN A 345 49.42 -3.65 -1.77
C GLN A 345 49.84 -2.40 -0.99
N LEU A 346 48.90 -1.55 -0.58
CA LEU A 346 49.17 -0.36 0.24
C LEU A 346 49.75 -0.75 1.61
N THR A 347 49.19 -1.79 2.24
CA THR A 347 49.68 -2.30 3.53
C THR A 347 51.10 -2.84 3.40
N ALA A 348 51.39 -3.61 2.35
CA ALA A 348 52.75 -4.10 2.09
C ALA A 348 53.75 -2.94 1.90
N ALA A 349 53.37 -1.89 1.18
CA ALA A 349 54.19 -0.69 0.98
C ALA A 349 54.42 0.08 2.29
N LEU A 350 53.42 0.16 3.16
CA LEU A 350 53.53 0.81 4.48
C LEU A 350 54.46 0.04 5.43
N VAL A 351 54.35 -1.29 5.46
CA VAL A 351 55.11 -2.15 6.39
C VAL A 351 56.53 -2.41 5.88
N GLY A 352 56.72 -2.50 4.57
CA GLY A 352 58.01 -2.79 3.94
C GLY A 352 58.53 -1.67 3.05
N PRO A 353 58.68 -0.42 3.52
CA PRO A 353 59.03 0.72 2.65
C PRO A 353 60.43 0.64 2.02
N HIS A 354 61.28 -0.25 2.52
CA HIS A 354 62.63 -0.50 2.02
C HIS A 354 62.70 -1.64 0.98
N LEU A 355 61.58 -2.36 0.77
CA LEU A 355 61.48 -3.43 -0.22
C LEU A 355 61.18 -2.84 -1.59
N SER A 356 61.68 -3.49 -2.63
CA SER A 356 61.22 -3.26 -3.99
C SER A 356 59.77 -3.73 -4.17
N HIS A 357 59.09 -3.22 -5.20
CA HIS A 357 57.74 -3.68 -5.54
C HIS A 357 57.69 -5.20 -5.71
N GLN A 358 58.67 -5.82 -6.38
CA GLN A 358 58.71 -7.27 -6.54
C GLN A 358 58.83 -8.02 -5.21
N GLU A 359 59.68 -7.56 -4.29
CA GLU A 359 59.85 -8.19 -2.98
C GLU A 359 58.59 -8.08 -2.11
N MET A 360 57.83 -6.99 -2.23
CA MET A 360 56.52 -6.84 -1.59
C MET A 360 55.50 -7.82 -2.15
N HIS A 361 55.43 -7.97 -3.48
CA HIS A 361 54.55 -8.96 -4.13
C HIS A 361 54.92 -10.39 -3.75
N ASP A 362 56.20 -10.72 -3.72
CA ASP A 362 56.69 -12.05 -3.30
C ASP A 362 56.37 -12.31 -1.82
N ALA A 363 56.43 -11.29 -0.96
CA ALA A 363 56.07 -11.40 0.45
C ALA A 363 54.57 -11.64 0.65
N LEU A 364 53.71 -10.89 -0.06
CA LEU A 364 52.26 -11.13 -0.09
C LEU A 364 51.94 -12.54 -0.58
N ALA A 365 52.59 -12.98 -1.67
CA ALA A 365 52.41 -14.31 -2.24
C ALA A 365 52.83 -15.42 -1.28
N ARG A 366 53.95 -15.27 -0.54
CA ARG A 366 54.36 -16.20 0.53
C ARG A 366 53.33 -16.28 1.66
N GLY A 367 52.63 -15.18 1.94
CA GLY A 367 51.51 -15.13 2.89
C GLY A 367 50.18 -15.68 2.34
N GLY A 368 50.16 -16.19 1.11
CA GLY A 368 48.94 -16.69 0.44
C GLY A 368 48.08 -15.60 -0.19
N VAL A 369 48.52 -14.35 -0.20
CA VAL A 369 47.79 -13.21 -0.78
C VAL A 369 48.32 -12.95 -2.19
N THR A 370 47.66 -13.53 -3.19
CA THR A 370 48.00 -13.32 -4.61
C THR A 370 46.83 -12.69 -5.35
N LYS A 371 47.12 -11.94 -6.42
CA LYS A 371 46.08 -11.36 -7.28
C LYS A 371 45.15 -12.45 -7.84
N ALA A 372 45.70 -13.61 -8.21
CA ALA A 372 44.93 -14.73 -8.72
C ALA A 372 43.87 -15.23 -7.72
N LEU A 373 44.21 -15.30 -6.42
CA LEU A 373 43.30 -15.75 -5.36
C LEU A 373 42.33 -14.67 -4.89
N VAL A 374 42.80 -13.42 -4.80
CA VAL A 374 42.01 -12.31 -4.25
C VAL A 374 41.09 -11.68 -5.29
N VAL A 375 41.54 -11.59 -6.55
CA VAL A 375 40.85 -10.87 -7.63
C VAL A 375 40.40 -11.81 -8.72
N ASP A 376 41.34 -12.49 -9.40
CA ASP A 376 41.03 -13.12 -10.69
C ASP A 376 40.04 -14.29 -10.50
N GLY A 377 40.28 -15.21 -9.57
CA GLY A 377 39.38 -16.33 -9.27
C GLY A 377 37.97 -15.91 -8.82
N PRO A 378 37.82 -15.02 -7.82
CA PRO A 378 36.51 -14.47 -7.45
C PRO A 378 35.82 -13.72 -8.59
N THR A 379 36.58 -12.96 -9.40
CA THR A 379 36.03 -12.23 -10.56
C THR A 379 35.47 -13.20 -11.58
N ASP A 380 36.24 -14.20 -12.00
CA ASP A 380 35.79 -15.22 -12.95
C ASP A 380 34.53 -15.94 -12.47
N TYR A 381 34.48 -16.31 -11.18
CA TYR A 381 33.31 -16.93 -10.58
C TYR A 381 32.07 -16.02 -10.64
N TYR A 382 32.19 -14.78 -10.16
CA TYR A 382 31.07 -13.85 -10.12
C TYR A 382 30.62 -13.39 -11.51
N GLU A 383 31.54 -13.22 -12.46
CA GLU A 383 31.19 -12.95 -13.86
C GLU A 383 30.41 -14.12 -14.47
N GLY A 384 30.80 -15.37 -14.19
CA GLY A 384 30.04 -16.56 -14.58
C GLY A 384 28.62 -16.57 -14.00
N GLN A 385 28.46 -16.24 -12.71
CA GLN A 385 27.14 -16.14 -12.07
C GLN A 385 26.29 -15.01 -12.68
N ILE A 386 26.89 -13.86 -12.96
CA ILE A 386 26.22 -12.74 -13.63
C ILE A 386 25.72 -13.14 -15.02
N GLN A 387 26.54 -13.84 -15.81
CA GLN A 387 26.15 -14.31 -17.13
C GLN A 387 24.97 -15.30 -17.05
N GLN A 388 25.02 -16.26 -16.11
CA GLN A 388 23.92 -17.20 -15.90
C GLN A 388 22.62 -16.50 -15.50
N ALA A 389 22.67 -15.51 -14.59
CA ALA A 389 21.48 -14.76 -14.21
C ALA A 389 20.94 -13.89 -15.35
N GLN A 390 21.80 -13.32 -16.20
CA GLN A 390 21.37 -12.60 -17.40
C GLN A 390 20.71 -13.52 -18.42
N PHE A 391 21.25 -14.71 -18.61
CA PHE A 391 20.64 -15.75 -19.44
C PHE A 391 19.27 -16.15 -18.90
N LEU A 392 19.18 -16.50 -17.61
CA LEU A 392 17.92 -16.87 -16.97
C LEU A 392 16.87 -15.75 -17.05
N LYS A 393 17.27 -14.49 -16.87
CA LYS A 393 16.40 -13.33 -17.06
C LYS A 393 15.84 -13.24 -18.48
N THR A 394 16.63 -13.61 -19.49
CA THR A 394 16.21 -13.61 -20.89
C THR A 394 15.22 -14.73 -21.18
N GLU A 395 15.55 -15.95 -20.74
CA GLU A 395 14.67 -17.12 -20.86
C GLU A 395 13.33 -16.90 -20.15
N PHE A 396 13.36 -16.29 -18.95
CA PHE A 396 12.17 -15.98 -18.20
C PHE A 396 11.25 -15.01 -18.94
N LYS A 397 11.81 -13.97 -19.56
CA LYS A 397 11.05 -13.01 -20.38
C LYS A 397 10.44 -13.68 -21.61
N ILE A 398 11.18 -14.57 -22.28
CA ILE A 398 10.66 -15.33 -23.43
C ILE A 398 9.48 -16.20 -22.99
N PHE A 399 9.64 -16.93 -21.89
CA PHE A 399 8.57 -17.77 -21.33
C PHE A 399 7.32 -16.95 -20.98
N VAL A 400 7.48 -15.83 -20.29
CA VAL A 400 6.39 -14.90 -19.96
C VAL A 400 5.71 -14.39 -21.24
N ASN A 401 6.47 -13.96 -22.24
CA ASN A 401 5.92 -13.48 -23.51
C ASN A 401 5.13 -14.57 -24.26
N ASN A 402 5.57 -15.82 -24.21
CA ASN A 402 4.82 -16.94 -24.80
C ASN A 402 3.47 -17.13 -24.11
N ILE A 403 3.42 -17.05 -22.77
CA ILE A 403 2.16 -17.11 -22.03
C ILE A 403 1.25 -15.94 -22.42
N ARG A 404 1.78 -14.71 -22.43
CA ARG A 404 1.03 -13.51 -22.84
C ARG A 404 0.46 -13.64 -24.24
N SER A 405 1.25 -14.13 -25.19
CA SER A 405 0.79 -14.36 -26.57
C SER A 405 -0.32 -15.40 -26.63
N GLY A 406 -0.23 -16.48 -25.85
CA GLY A 406 -1.28 -17.50 -25.77
C GLY A 406 -2.60 -16.94 -25.22
N ILE A 407 -2.53 -16.15 -24.15
CA ILE A 407 -3.68 -15.44 -23.58
C ILE A 407 -4.28 -14.48 -24.62
N ASN A 408 -3.47 -13.66 -25.27
CA ASN A 408 -3.92 -12.69 -26.27
C ASN A 408 -4.56 -13.36 -27.49
N GLN A 409 -4.04 -14.52 -27.91
CA GLN A 409 -4.65 -15.32 -28.98
C GLN A 409 -6.02 -15.85 -28.56
N GLN A 410 -6.16 -16.31 -27.31
CA GLN A 410 -7.43 -16.76 -26.77
C GLN A 410 -8.47 -15.61 -26.74
N ILE A 411 -8.06 -14.41 -26.35
CA ILE A 411 -8.91 -13.21 -26.37
C ILE A 411 -9.27 -12.81 -27.80
N ALA A 412 -8.31 -12.79 -28.73
CA ALA A 412 -8.51 -12.35 -30.10
C ALA A 412 -9.44 -13.27 -30.90
N ASN A 413 -9.46 -14.56 -30.58
CA ASN A 413 -10.40 -15.52 -31.15
C ASN A 413 -11.86 -15.21 -30.74
N ASP A 414 -12.08 -14.40 -29.71
CA ASP A 414 -13.39 -13.92 -29.30
C ASP A 414 -13.61 -12.47 -29.76
N GLN A 415 -14.45 -12.32 -30.79
CA GLN A 415 -14.75 -11.01 -31.42
C GLN A 415 -15.49 -10.03 -30.50
N THR A 416 -16.14 -10.52 -29.44
CA THR A 416 -16.83 -9.68 -28.46
C THR A 416 -15.84 -9.15 -27.40
N LEU A 417 -14.79 -9.92 -27.09
CA LEU A 417 -13.77 -9.56 -26.10
C LEU A 417 -12.70 -8.59 -26.59
N ALA A 418 -12.30 -8.66 -27.85
CA ALA A 418 -11.27 -7.79 -28.43
C ALA A 418 -11.56 -6.28 -28.29
N LYS A 419 -12.83 -5.90 -28.07
CA LYS A 419 -13.26 -4.51 -27.83
C LYS A 419 -13.17 -4.09 -26.36
N GLY A 420 -13.26 -5.03 -25.41
CA GLY A 420 -13.25 -4.75 -23.96
C GLY A 420 -11.87 -4.84 -23.30
N PHE A 421 -10.97 -5.65 -23.86
CA PHE A 421 -9.64 -5.90 -23.25
C PHE A 421 -8.67 -4.71 -23.32
N LYS A 422 -8.86 -3.78 -24.26
CA LYS A 422 -8.00 -2.58 -24.42
C LYS A 422 -7.97 -1.63 -23.20
N ALA A 423 -8.83 -1.84 -22.21
CA ALA A 423 -8.82 -1.08 -20.96
C ALA A 423 -7.94 -1.72 -19.85
N TRP A 424 -7.34 -2.89 -20.11
CA TRP A 424 -6.61 -3.71 -19.13
C TRP A 424 -5.11 -3.88 -19.44
N ASP A 425 -4.70 -3.68 -20.71
CA ASP A 425 -3.29 -3.47 -21.10
C ASP A 425 -2.86 -2.04 -20.74
#